data_AF-A0A933C1F8-F1
#
_entry.id   AF-A0A933C1F8-F1
#
_cell.length_a   1.000
_cell.length_b   1.000
_cell.length_c   1.000
_cell.angle_alpha   90.00
_cell.angle_beta   90.00
_cell.angle_gamma   90.00
#
_symmetry.space_group_name_H-M   'P 1'
#
loop_
_entity.id
_entity.type
_entity.pdbx_description
1 polymer ?
#
loop_
_entity_poly.entity_id
_entity_poly.type
_entity_poly.pdbx_seq_one_letter_code
_entity_poly.pdbx_strand_id
1 'polypeptide(L)'
;AKCCNPIPGDEIVGFVTIGEGIKIHRKDCRNIVTLRLAESERVVEVEWPKANGADFLVAIHVSGKDRAGLLTDVTHAISSYQNTNIRSVNMDSKGPLFDGQIILYVRNTEHLLHIIDRIRKVPGIMEVERFLG
;
A
#
# COMPACT_ATOMS: atom_id res chain seq x y z
N ALA A 1 6.92 10.26 0.09
CA ALA A 1 6.06 11.17 0.88
C ALA A 1 5.04 10.35 1.69
N LYS A 2 4.70 10.77 2.91
CA LYS A 2 3.81 9.99 3.81
C LYS A 2 2.35 9.88 3.31
N CYS A 3 1.90 10.80 2.45
CA CYS A 3 0.52 10.86 1.97
C CYS A 3 0.17 9.84 0.88
N CYS A 4 1.14 9.19 0.24
CA CYS A 4 0.86 8.18 -0.80
C CYS A 4 1.80 6.97 -0.76
N ASN A 5 2.77 6.98 0.15
CA ASN A 5 3.70 5.88 0.45
C ASN A 5 4.17 5.14 -0.82
N PRO A 6 4.80 5.83 -1.79
CA PRO A 6 5.17 5.22 -3.06
C PRO A 6 6.17 4.08 -2.87
N ILE A 7 6.02 3.01 -3.65
CA ILE A 7 6.90 1.83 -3.67
C ILE A 7 7.36 1.52 -5.10
N PRO A 8 8.45 0.76 -5.30
CA PRO A 8 8.92 0.42 -6.64
C PRO A 8 7.83 -0.16 -7.53
N GLY A 9 7.72 0.39 -8.73
CA GLY A 9 6.68 0.07 -9.71
C GLY A 9 5.46 1.00 -9.68
N ASP A 10 5.33 1.88 -8.69
CA ASP A 10 4.38 3.00 -8.77
C ASP A 10 4.87 4.01 -9.82
N GLU A 11 3.94 4.61 -10.56
CA GLU A 11 4.26 5.81 -11.33
C GLU A 11 4.50 6.99 -10.38
N ILE A 12 5.70 7.56 -10.42
CA ILE A 12 6.14 8.57 -9.46
C ILE A 12 6.51 9.91 -10.10
N VAL A 13 6.52 10.94 -9.26
CA VAL A 13 7.00 12.31 -9.52
C VAL A 13 7.73 12.83 -8.30
N GLY A 14 8.77 13.62 -8.51
CA GLY A 14 9.49 14.33 -7.47
C GLY A 14 8.93 15.73 -7.27
N PHE A 15 8.87 16.18 -6.02
CA PHE A 15 8.58 17.57 -5.68
C PHE A 15 9.74 18.15 -4.88
N VAL A 16 10.36 19.20 -5.40
CA VAL A 16 11.48 19.90 -4.74
C VAL A 16 10.92 20.71 -3.58
N THR A 17 11.26 20.34 -2.35
CA THR A 17 10.86 21.04 -1.13
C THR A 17 11.88 22.11 -0.74
N ILE A 18 11.44 23.09 0.07
CA ILE A 18 12.36 24.08 0.66
C ILE A 18 13.01 23.42 1.88
N GLY A 19 14.32 23.16 1.81
CA GLY A 19 15.12 22.66 2.94
C GLY A 19 15.08 21.15 3.20
N GLU A 20 14.13 20.38 2.67
CA GLU A 20 14.03 18.92 2.90
C GLU A 20 14.38 18.06 1.67
N GLY A 21 14.92 18.67 0.60
CA GLY A 21 15.28 17.97 -0.64
C GLY A 21 14.06 17.60 -1.49
N ILE A 22 14.09 16.43 -2.14
CA ILE A 22 13.03 15.99 -3.06
C ILE A 22 12.10 15.00 -2.36
N LYS A 23 10.80 15.29 -2.32
CA LYS A 23 9.77 14.34 -1.87
C LYS A 23 9.22 13.58 -3.07
N ILE A 24 9.25 12.25 -3.00
CA ILE A 24 8.67 11.37 -4.01
C ILE A 24 7.18 11.16 -3.72
N HIS A 25 6.34 11.37 -4.73
CA HIS A 25 4.90 11.16 -4.73
C HIS A 25 4.51 10.20 -5.85
N ARG A 26 3.37 9.51 -5.70
CA ARG A 26 2.69 8.90 -6.85
C ARG A 26 2.12 9.98 -7.76
N LYS A 27 2.12 9.76 -9.07
CA LYS A 27 1.56 10.70 -10.07
C LYS A 27 0.10 11.06 -9.81
N ASP A 28 -0.68 10.13 -9.28
CA ASP A 28 -2.11 10.29 -8.98
C ASP A 28 -2.40 10.75 -7.55
N CYS A 29 -1.37 11.11 -6.77
CA CYS A 29 -1.58 11.62 -5.42
C CYS A 29 -2.28 12.98 -5.43
N ARG A 30 -3.43 13.10 -4.76
CA ARG A 30 -4.19 14.37 -4.67
C ARG A 30 -3.32 15.57 -4.26
N ASN A 31 -2.40 15.37 -3.32
CA ASN A 31 -1.48 16.43 -2.89
C ASN A 31 -0.53 16.88 -4.00
N ILE A 32 0.00 15.97 -4.83
CA ILE A 32 0.90 16.37 -5.91
C ILE A 32 0.14 17.07 -7.04
N VAL A 33 -1.12 16.68 -7.27
CA VAL A 33 -1.98 17.37 -8.25
C VAL A 33 -2.17 18.83 -7.85
N THR A 34 -2.48 19.11 -6.59
CA THR A 34 -2.61 20.48 -6.08
C THR A 34 -1.28 21.25 -6.17
N LEU A 35 -0.16 20.64 -5.76
CA LEU A 35 1.15 21.28 -5.83
C LEU A 35 1.59 21.57 -7.26
N ARG A 36 1.30 20.68 -8.22
CA ARG A 36 1.60 20.90 -9.63
C ARG A 36 0.86 22.10 -10.22
N LEU A 37 -0.35 22.39 -9.73
CA LEU A 37 -1.12 23.56 -10.15
C LEU A 37 -0.57 24.87 -9.57
N ALA A 38 0.01 24.83 -8.36
CA ALA A 38 0.51 26.01 -7.67
C ALA A 38 1.99 26.32 -7.98
N GLU A 39 2.83 25.29 -8.12
CA GLU A 39 4.30 25.38 -8.16
C GLU A 39 4.88 24.36 -9.16
N SER A 40 4.40 24.42 -10.40
CA SER A 40 4.71 23.45 -11.46
C SER A 40 6.22 23.27 -11.72
N GLU A 41 7.00 24.33 -11.57
CA GLU A 41 8.46 24.36 -11.78
C GLU A 41 9.24 23.58 -10.73
N ARG A 42 8.59 23.25 -9.60
CA ARG A 42 9.16 22.44 -8.52
C ARG A 42 8.82 20.96 -8.66
N VAL A 43 8.04 20.59 -9.69
CA VAL A 43 7.74 19.19 -10.02
C VAL A 43 8.77 18.68 -11.04
N VAL A 44 9.40 17.55 -10.71
CA VAL A 44 10.44 16.95 -11.55
C VAL A 44 10.10 15.49 -11.86
N GLU A 45 10.43 15.05 -13.07
CA GLU A 45 10.32 13.65 -13.46
C GLU A 45 11.43 12.85 -12.76
N VAL A 46 11.06 11.68 -12.25
CA VAL A 46 11.95 10.79 -11.50
C VAL A 46 11.61 9.35 -11.82
N GLU A 47 12.62 8.50 -11.79
CA GLU A 47 12.46 7.06 -12.00
C GLU A 47 12.95 6.28 -10.78
N TRP A 48 12.40 5.08 -10.60
CA TRP A 48 12.91 4.18 -9.59
C TRP A 48 14.31 3.70 -9.97
N PRO A 49 15.27 3.69 -9.03
CA PRO A 49 16.52 2.99 -9.25
C PRO A 49 16.25 1.49 -9.46
N LYS A 50 17.20 0.78 -10.07
CA LYS A 50 17.13 -0.68 -10.15
C LYS A 50 16.93 -1.25 -8.75
N ALA A 51 15.96 -2.16 -8.60
CA ALA A 51 15.55 -2.67 -7.30
C ALA A 51 16.71 -3.43 -6.64
N ASN A 52 17.16 -2.96 -5.48
CA ASN A 52 18.27 -3.58 -4.73
C ASN A 52 17.80 -4.66 -3.74
N GLY A 53 16.64 -5.29 -4.01
CA GLY A 53 16.09 -6.34 -3.15
C GLY A 53 15.61 -5.88 -1.77
N ALA A 54 15.45 -4.57 -1.54
CA ALA A 54 14.90 -4.05 -0.30
C ALA A 54 13.37 -4.26 -0.24
N ASP A 55 12.86 -4.56 0.95
CA ASP A 55 11.43 -4.59 1.24
C ASP A 55 10.91 -3.21 1.65
N PHE A 56 9.66 -2.92 1.28
CA PHE A 56 8.96 -1.68 1.54
C PHE A 56 7.71 -1.94 2.35
N LEU A 57 7.38 -1.03 3.26
CA LEU A 57 6.18 -1.12 4.07
C LEU A 57 4.97 -0.59 3.33
N VAL A 58 3.92 -1.40 3.31
CA VAL A 58 2.63 -1.04 2.75
C VAL A 58 1.53 -1.36 3.75
N ALA A 59 0.59 -0.44 3.87
CA ALA A 59 -0.68 -0.70 4.53
C ALA A 59 -1.73 -1.09 3.48
N ILE A 60 -2.48 -2.14 3.76
CA ILE A 60 -3.69 -2.52 3.02
C ILE A 60 -4.88 -2.43 3.97
N HIS A 61 -6.00 -1.98 3.43
CA HIS A 61 -7.30 -2.01 4.09
C HIS A 61 -8.07 -3.22 3.58
N VAL A 62 -8.74 -3.93 4.50
CA VAL A 62 -9.49 -5.15 4.23
C VAL A 62 -10.80 -5.09 4.99
N SER A 63 -11.91 -5.30 4.29
CA SER A 63 -13.24 -5.35 4.89
C SER A 63 -14.07 -6.50 4.33
N GLY A 64 -15.04 -6.97 5.12
CA GLY A 64 -15.80 -8.15 4.75
C GLY A 64 -16.75 -8.63 5.82
N LYS A 65 -17.27 -9.85 5.61
CA LYS A 65 -18.10 -10.56 6.58
C LYS A 65 -17.22 -11.34 7.54
N ASP A 66 -17.44 -11.15 8.83
CA ASP A 66 -16.71 -11.87 9.85
C ASP A 66 -17.20 -13.33 9.94
N ARG A 67 -16.25 -14.24 10.13
CA ARG A 67 -16.50 -15.66 10.38
C ARG A 67 -15.35 -16.27 11.16
N ALA A 68 -15.62 -17.40 11.81
CA ALA A 68 -14.59 -18.19 12.44
C ALA A 68 -13.45 -18.53 11.45
N GLY A 69 -12.21 -18.31 11.90
CA GLY A 69 -11.00 -18.57 11.13
C GLY A 69 -10.61 -17.52 10.09
N LEU A 70 -11.39 -16.45 9.90
CA LEU A 70 -11.11 -15.42 8.88
C LEU A 70 -9.70 -14.83 9.02
N LEU A 71 -9.31 -14.38 10.21
CA LEU A 71 -7.99 -13.79 10.45
C LEU A 71 -6.85 -14.76 10.12
N THR A 72 -7.03 -16.05 10.42
CA THR A 72 -6.08 -17.10 10.06
C THR A 72 -5.97 -17.26 8.54
N ASP A 73 -7.09 -17.31 7.83
CA ASP A 73 -7.10 -17.43 6.37
C ASP A 73 -6.45 -16.23 5.69
N VAL A 74 -6.73 -15.01 6.17
CA VAL A 74 -6.14 -13.77 5.64
C VAL A 74 -4.64 -13.72 5.88
N THR A 75 -4.20 -13.97 7.11
CA THR A 75 -2.76 -13.95 7.44
C THR A 75 -1.99 -15.05 6.70
N HIS A 76 -2.59 -16.23 6.50
CA HIS A 76 -2.01 -17.31 5.70
C HIS A 76 -1.96 -16.98 4.20
N ALA A 77 -3.01 -16.33 3.65
CA ALA A 77 -3.02 -15.89 2.25
C ALA A 77 -1.86 -14.93 1.95
N ILE A 78 -1.45 -14.13 2.94
CA ILE A 78 -0.30 -13.23 2.86
C ILE A 78 1.01 -14.00 3.05
N SER A 79 1.21 -14.64 4.19
CA SER A 79 2.51 -15.22 4.58
C SER A 79 2.95 -16.40 3.72
N SER A 80 2.00 -17.15 3.14
CA SER A 80 2.30 -18.25 2.21
C SER A 80 2.71 -17.79 0.81
N TYR A 81 2.67 -16.48 0.51
CA TYR A 81 3.22 -15.96 -0.74
C TYR A 81 4.63 -15.44 -0.50
N GLN A 82 5.64 -16.10 -1.08
CA GLN A 82 7.03 -15.64 -1.09
C GLN A 82 7.59 -15.26 0.29
N ASN A 83 7.06 -15.88 1.36
CA ASN A 83 7.39 -15.61 2.76
C ASN A 83 7.20 -14.13 3.17
N THR A 84 6.14 -13.50 2.66
CA THR A 84 5.80 -12.10 2.99
C THR A 84 5.66 -11.90 4.49
N ASN A 85 6.43 -10.94 5.00
CA ASN A 85 6.41 -10.59 6.41
C ASN A 85 5.28 -9.62 6.73
N ILE A 86 4.47 -9.94 7.74
CA ILE A 86 3.41 -9.08 8.27
C ILE A 86 4.00 -8.31 9.45
N ARG A 87 4.00 -6.99 9.37
CA ARG A 87 4.47 -6.11 10.45
C ARG A 87 3.44 -5.94 11.55
N SER A 88 2.18 -5.72 11.17
CA SER A 88 1.09 -5.54 12.13
C SER A 88 -0.25 -5.83 11.47
N VAL A 89 -1.20 -6.29 12.28
CA VAL A 89 -2.60 -6.44 11.91
C VAL A 89 -3.43 -5.72 12.96
N ASN A 90 -4.33 -4.86 12.51
CA ASN A 90 -5.38 -4.28 13.32
C ASN A 90 -6.71 -4.59 12.62
N MET A 91 -7.62 -5.30 13.29
CA MET A 91 -8.88 -5.72 12.71
C MET A 91 -9.92 -5.80 13.82
N ASP A 92 -11.06 -5.16 13.59
CA ASP A 92 -12.17 -5.10 14.52
C ASP A 92 -13.46 -5.53 13.84
N SER A 93 -14.28 -6.30 14.55
CA SER A 93 -15.61 -6.71 14.09
C SER A 93 -16.69 -5.78 14.64
N LYS A 94 -17.63 -5.39 13.78
CA LYS A 94 -18.84 -4.65 14.12
C LYS A 94 -20.06 -5.43 13.63
N GLY A 95 -20.59 -6.27 14.52
CA GLY A 95 -21.68 -7.18 14.18
C GLY A 95 -21.21 -8.27 13.20
N PRO A 96 -21.89 -8.50 12.07
CA PRO A 96 -21.49 -9.52 11.09
C PRO A 96 -20.37 -9.08 10.15
N LEU A 97 -19.90 -7.85 10.28
CA LEU A 97 -18.87 -7.26 9.41
C LEU A 97 -17.58 -7.06 10.19
N PHE A 98 -16.46 -7.10 9.49
CA PHE A 98 -15.17 -6.68 10.02
C PHE A 98 -14.57 -5.59 9.14
N ASP A 99 -13.69 -4.81 9.75
CA ASP A 99 -12.88 -3.78 9.13
C ASP A 99 -11.46 -3.90 9.69
N GLY A 100 -10.45 -3.76 8.84
CA GLY A 100 -9.07 -3.91 9.31
C GLY A 100 -8.02 -3.33 8.39
N GLN A 101 -6.87 -3.05 9.00
CA GLN A 101 -5.65 -2.60 8.36
C GLN A 101 -4.53 -3.61 8.62
N ILE A 102 -3.85 -4.02 7.56
CA ILE A 102 -2.67 -4.88 7.64
C ILE A 102 -1.48 -4.12 7.10
N ILE A 103 -0.40 -4.07 7.88
CA ILE A 103 0.89 -3.52 7.45
C ILE A 103 1.82 -4.68 7.16
N LEU A 104 2.38 -4.73 5.95
CA LEU A 104 3.23 -5.80 5.47
C LEU A 104 4.41 -5.27 4.65
N TYR A 105 5.41 -6.13 4.48
CA TYR A 105 6.60 -5.88 3.68
C TYR A 105 6.41 -6.41 2.25
N VAL A 106 6.58 -5.56 1.24
CA VAL A 106 6.49 -5.93 -0.17
C VAL A 106 7.72 -5.45 -0.94
N ARG A 107 8.04 -6.12 -2.05
CA ARG A 107 9.25 -5.82 -2.84
C ARG A 107 8.99 -4.76 -3.91
N ASN A 108 7.77 -4.76 -4.44
CA ASN A 108 7.31 -3.88 -5.49
C ASN A 108 5.77 -3.93 -5.56
N THR A 109 5.18 -3.15 -6.47
CA THR A 109 3.74 -3.14 -6.74
C THR A 109 3.22 -4.50 -7.21
N GLU A 110 3.96 -5.23 -8.04
CA GLU A 110 3.58 -6.57 -8.51
C GLU A 110 3.40 -7.57 -7.36
N HIS A 111 4.35 -7.59 -6.42
CA HIS A 111 4.28 -8.40 -5.20
C HIS A 111 3.01 -8.04 -4.40
N LEU A 112 2.77 -6.75 -4.19
CA LEU A 112 1.57 -6.28 -3.49
C LEU A 112 0.27 -6.70 -4.19
N LEU A 113 0.18 -6.54 -5.51
CA LEU A 113 -1.01 -6.89 -6.28
C LEU A 113 -1.32 -8.39 -6.19
N HIS A 114 -0.31 -9.25 -6.25
CA HIS A 114 -0.50 -10.68 -6.02
C HIS A 114 -1.03 -10.99 -4.62
N ILE A 115 -0.53 -10.32 -3.58
CA ILE A 115 -1.04 -10.48 -2.21
C ILE A 115 -2.51 -10.05 -2.14
N ILE A 116 -2.85 -8.90 -2.70
CA ILE A 116 -4.23 -8.38 -2.75
C ILE A 116 -5.16 -9.41 -3.43
N ASP A 117 -4.76 -9.96 -4.57
CA ASP A 117 -5.55 -10.96 -5.29
C ASP A 117 -5.69 -12.28 -4.54
N ARG A 118 -4.70 -12.67 -3.74
CA ARG A 118 -4.81 -13.83 -2.84
C ARG A 118 -5.79 -13.56 -1.70
N ILE A 119 -5.75 -12.38 -1.08
CA ILE A 119 -6.70 -12.01 -0.01
C ILE A 119 -8.12 -11.96 -0.56
N ARG A 120 -8.35 -11.38 -1.76
CA ARG A 120 -9.67 -11.33 -2.41
C ARG A 120 -10.33 -12.70 -2.59
N LYS A 121 -9.55 -13.77 -2.68
CA LYS A 121 -10.05 -15.15 -2.82
C LYS A 121 -10.46 -15.79 -1.49
N VAL A 122 -10.13 -15.16 -0.36
CA VAL A 122 -10.53 -15.66 0.96
C VAL A 122 -12.05 -15.48 1.12
N PRO A 123 -12.81 -16.55 1.44
CA PRO A 123 -14.25 -16.44 1.63
C PRO A 123 -14.60 -15.46 2.73
N GLY A 124 -15.49 -14.50 2.43
CA GLY A 124 -15.92 -13.44 3.36
C GLY A 124 -15.30 -12.08 3.07
N ILE A 125 -14.22 -11.99 2.30
CA ILE A 125 -13.64 -10.72 1.86
C ILE A 125 -14.56 -10.03 0.86
N MET A 126 -14.85 -8.75 1.11
CA MET A 126 -15.63 -7.90 0.20
C MET A 126 -14.73 -6.88 -0.48
N GLU A 127 -13.80 -6.28 0.25
CA GLU A 127 -12.90 -5.25 -0.25
C GLU A 127 -11.47 -5.47 0.23
N VAL A 128 -10.53 -5.21 -0.68
CA VAL A 128 -9.09 -5.17 -0.40
C VAL A 128 -8.50 -4.07 -1.25
N GLU A 129 -7.94 -3.06 -0.59
CA GLU A 129 -7.28 -1.95 -1.25
C GLU A 129 -5.99 -1.56 -0.55
N ARG A 130 -5.07 -0.96 -1.32
CA ARG A 130 -3.87 -0.36 -0.75
C ARG A 130 -4.28 0.93 -0.06
N PHE A 131 -3.96 1.06 1.22
CA PHE A 131 -4.25 2.27 1.97
C PHE A 131 -3.35 3.42 1.48
N LEU A 132 -3.97 4.41 0.87
CA LEU A 132 -3.36 5.69 0.48
C LEU A 132 -3.78 6.68 1.56
N GLY A 133 -2.87 6.95 2.50
CA GLY A 133 -3.18 7.71 3.71
C GLY A 133 -3.77 9.09 3.51
#